data_AF-A0A938BC48-F1
#
_entry.id   AF-A0A938BC48-F1
#
_cell.length_a   1.000
_cell.length_b   1.000
_cell.length_c   1.000
_cell.angle_alpha   90.00
_cell.angle_beta   90.00
_cell.angle_gamma   90.00
#
_symmetry.space_group_name_H-M   'P 1'
#
loop_
_entity.id
_entity.type
_entity.pdbx_description
1 polymer ?
#
loop_
_entity_poly.entity_id
_entity_poly.type
_entity_poly.pdbx_seq_one_letter_code
_entity_poly.pdbx_strand_id
1 'polypeptide(L)'
;MVKFSKREKGFTLIELLVVMAIILLLAGAVTPVIARAREQGRRTKCISNLRQIGIALHLYAGDNNEAFPAAAGWGTTLVTGGYITDPAVFDCPSSAAVGTAAAPDYDYVGGLTESSASNTCIAADKNGNHATYWNRLNIDSSVSGTTTDPIP
;
A
#
# COMPACT_ATOMS: atom_id res chain seq x y z
N MET A 1 23.33 -36.76 53.39
CA MET A 1 22.86 -36.57 51.99
C MET A 1 22.28 -35.17 51.89
N VAL A 2 22.47 -34.49 50.75
CA VAL A 2 22.80 -33.06 50.61
C VAL A 2 21.75 -32.05 51.15
N LYS A 3 22.23 -31.07 51.93
CA LYS A 3 21.53 -29.85 52.39
C LYS A 3 21.66 -28.76 51.32
N PHE A 4 20.55 -28.25 50.78
CA PHE A 4 20.53 -27.01 49.98
C PHE A 4 19.94 -25.86 50.81
N SER A 5 20.80 -25.14 51.51
CA SER A 5 20.46 -23.84 52.11
C SER A 5 20.84 -22.74 51.11
N LYS A 6 19.95 -22.45 50.16
CA LYS A 6 20.09 -21.28 49.27
C LYS A 6 19.20 -20.18 49.84
N ARG A 7 19.78 -19.09 50.36
CA ARG A 7 19.03 -17.88 50.70
C ARG A 7 18.46 -17.32 49.40
N GLU A 8 17.23 -17.67 49.08
CA GLU A 8 16.52 -17.04 47.97
C GLU A 8 16.16 -15.61 48.41
N LYS A 9 16.74 -14.63 47.72
CA LYS A 9 16.37 -13.22 47.90
C LYS A 9 14.93 -13.09 47.36
N GLY A 10 13.96 -12.88 48.25
CA GLY A 10 12.58 -12.60 47.85
C GLY A 10 12.52 -11.25 47.14
N PHE A 11 11.79 -11.20 46.03
CA PHE A 11 11.53 -9.97 45.29
C PHE A 11 10.66 -9.04 46.14
N THR A 12 11.05 -7.78 46.30
CA THR A 12 10.21 -6.83 47.04
C THR A 12 9.04 -6.38 46.16
N LEU A 13 7.87 -6.14 46.76
CA LEU A 13 6.67 -5.68 46.04
C LEU A 13 6.94 -4.35 45.30
N ILE A 14 7.80 -3.50 45.86
CA ILE A 14 8.21 -2.24 45.26
C ILE A 14 9.08 -2.41 44.01
N GLU A 15 10.01 -3.38 43.99
CA GLU A 15 10.81 -3.70 42.79
C GLU A 15 9.91 -4.13 41.63
N LEU A 16 8.87 -4.92 41.91
CA LEU A 16 7.90 -5.35 40.88
C LEU A 16 7.09 -4.17 40.37
N LEU A 17 6.65 -3.30 41.28
CA LEU A 17 5.82 -2.15 40.97
C LEU A 17 6.57 -1.12 40.11
N VAL A 18 7.84 -0.83 40.43
CA VAL A 18 8.67 0.10 39.66
C VAL A 18 8.91 -0.42 38.23
N VAL A 19 9.15 -1.73 38.08
CA VAL A 19 9.37 -2.33 36.75
C VAL A 19 8.10 -2.22 35.89
N MET A 20 6.93 -2.54 36.44
CA MET A 20 5.68 -2.39 35.71
C MET A 20 5.38 -0.92 35.37
N ALA A 21 5.70 0.02 36.28
CA ALA A 21 5.55 1.45 36.02
C ALA A 21 6.40 1.91 34.82
N ILE A 22 7.66 1.44 34.73
CA ILE A 22 8.56 1.77 33.61
C ILE A 22 8.07 1.13 32.30
N ILE A 23 7.61 -0.13 32.32
CA ILE A 23 7.08 -0.81 31.12
C ILE A 23 5.86 -0.06 30.57
N LEU A 24 4.93 0.36 31.44
CA LEU A 24 3.73 1.09 31.01
C LEU A 24 4.06 2.46 30.41
N LEU A 25 5.05 3.17 30.98
CA LEU A 25 5.53 4.44 30.47
C LEU A 25 6.14 4.28 29.06
N LEU A 26 7.01 3.29 28.87
CA LEU A 26 7.64 3.03 27.58
C LEU A 26 6.62 2.54 26.53
N ALA A 27 5.72 1.62 26.91
CA ALA A 27 4.69 1.09 26.01
C ALA A 27 3.75 2.19 25.50
N GLY A 28 3.40 3.16 26.34
CA GLY A 28 2.56 4.30 25.96
C GLY A 28 3.13 5.14 24.81
N ALA A 29 4.45 5.28 24.72
CA ALA A 29 5.10 6.04 23.66
C ALA A 29 5.18 5.30 22.31
N VAL A 30 5.05 3.97 22.29
CA VAL A 30 5.31 3.12 21.11
C VAL A 30 4.09 3.01 20.17
N THR A 31 2.87 3.03 20.72
CA THR A 31 1.63 2.91 19.95
C THR A 31 1.49 3.88 18.76
N PRO A 32 1.70 5.21 18.92
CA PRO A 32 1.56 6.14 17.79
C PRO A 32 2.63 5.93 16.71
N VAL A 33 3.82 5.45 17.07
CA VAL A 33 4.91 5.17 16.14
C VAL A 33 4.57 3.94 15.28
N ILE A 34 4.04 2.87 15.89
CA ILE A 34 3.64 1.66 15.16
C ILE A 34 2.51 1.96 14.16
N ALA A 35 1.53 2.79 14.53
CA ALA A 35 0.45 3.15 13.63
C ALA A 35 0.97 3.82 12.34
N ARG A 36 1.92 4.77 12.47
CA ARG A 36 2.57 5.42 11.33
C ARG A 36 3.40 4.44 10.49
N ALA A 37 4.15 3.55 11.14
CA ALA A 37 4.95 2.54 10.45
C ALA A 37 4.09 1.55 9.64
N ARG A 38 2.94 1.13 10.19
CA ARG A 38 1.98 0.27 9.48
C ARG A 38 1.42 0.97 8.24
N GLU A 39 1.05 2.24 8.34
CA GLU A 39 0.53 2.99 7.19
C GLU A 39 1.60 3.17 6.10
N GLN A 40 2.84 3.44 6.48
CA GLN A 40 3.95 3.46 5.53
C GLN A 40 4.11 2.12 4.81
N GLY A 41 4.01 0.99 5.54
CA GLY A 41 4.03 -0.35 4.94
C GLY A 41 2.90 -0.58 3.94
N ARG A 42 1.67 -0.17 4.28
CA ARG A 42 0.52 -0.23 3.36
C ARG A 42 0.74 0.61 2.11
N ARG A 43 1.27 1.83 2.26
CA ARG A 43 1.63 2.69 1.13
C ARG A 43 2.68 2.06 0.22
N THR A 44 3.71 1.42 0.78
CA THR A 44 4.70 0.69 -0.02
C THR A 44 4.06 -0.45 -0.82
N LYS A 45 3.03 -1.12 -0.27
CA LYS A 45 2.28 -2.13 -1.00
C LYS A 45 1.47 -1.51 -2.15
N CYS A 46 0.74 -0.40 -1.95
CA CYS A 46 0.02 0.27 -3.04
C CYS A 46 0.98 0.78 -4.14
N ILE A 47 2.19 1.24 -3.80
CA ILE A 47 3.26 1.53 -4.79
C ILE A 47 3.65 0.29 -5.60
N SER A 48 3.85 -0.85 -4.94
CA SER A 48 4.19 -2.11 -5.61
C SER A 48 3.08 -2.61 -6.53
N ASN A 49 1.82 -2.40 -6.13
CA ASN A 49 0.65 -2.73 -6.94
C ASN A 49 0.59 -1.83 -8.19
N LEU A 50 0.75 -0.51 -8.03
CA LEU A 50 0.82 0.44 -9.16
C LEU A 50 1.95 0.11 -10.14
N ARG A 51 3.11 -0.34 -9.66
CA ARG A 51 4.18 -0.80 -10.56
C ARG A 51 3.80 -2.04 -11.36
N GLN A 52 3.12 -3.01 -10.74
CA GLN A 52 2.62 -4.19 -11.46
C GLN A 52 1.57 -3.80 -12.50
N ILE A 53 0.69 -2.84 -12.16
CA ILE A 53 -0.27 -2.27 -13.11
C ILE A 53 0.45 -1.58 -14.27
N GLY A 54 1.47 -0.76 -14.01
CA GLY A 54 2.24 -0.08 -15.06
C GLY A 54 2.89 -1.05 -16.04
N ILE A 55 3.52 -2.11 -15.53
CA ILE A 55 4.09 -3.17 -16.38
C ILE A 55 2.98 -3.80 -17.25
N ALA A 56 1.84 -4.14 -16.65
CA ALA A 56 0.72 -4.72 -17.38
C ALA A 56 0.12 -3.79 -18.44
N LEU A 57 0.07 -2.48 -18.17
CA LEU A 57 -0.41 -1.47 -19.11
C LEU A 57 0.49 -1.37 -20.33
N HIS A 58 1.82 -1.38 -20.14
CA HIS A 58 2.77 -1.38 -21.25
C HIS A 58 2.72 -2.68 -22.07
N LEU A 59 2.56 -3.83 -21.41
CA LEU A 59 2.35 -5.11 -22.12
C LEU A 59 1.08 -5.06 -22.97
N TYR A 60 -0.03 -4.55 -22.41
CA TYR A 60 -1.26 -4.35 -23.16
C TYR A 60 -1.07 -3.40 -24.35
N ALA A 61 -0.42 -2.26 -24.15
CA ALA A 61 -0.21 -1.27 -25.21
C ALA A 61 0.65 -1.83 -26.35
N GLY A 62 1.65 -2.66 -26.04
CA GLY A 62 2.44 -3.38 -27.04
C GLY A 62 1.61 -4.25 -27.98
N ASP A 63 0.54 -4.85 -27.46
CA ASP A 63 -0.38 -5.70 -28.23
C ASP A 63 -1.55 -4.91 -28.86
N ASN A 64 -1.75 -3.63 -28.47
CA ASN A 64 -2.94 -2.84 -28.83
C ASN A 64 -2.57 -1.48 -29.46
N ASN A 65 -1.67 -1.48 -30.46
CA ASN A 65 -1.28 -0.28 -31.22
C ASN A 65 -0.85 0.90 -30.33
N GLU A 66 -0.07 0.64 -29.28
CA GLU A 66 0.44 1.64 -28.33
C GLU A 66 -0.65 2.39 -27.54
N ALA A 67 -1.90 1.92 -27.61
CA ALA A 67 -3.02 2.50 -26.89
C ALA A 67 -3.24 1.77 -25.56
N PHE A 68 -3.42 2.55 -24.49
CA PHE A 68 -3.78 1.99 -23.20
C PHE A 68 -5.28 1.62 -23.15
N PRO A 69 -5.70 0.74 -22.21
CA PRO A 69 -7.10 0.38 -22.05
C PRO A 69 -8.04 1.58 -21.88
N ALA A 70 -9.30 1.42 -22.30
CA ALA A 70 -10.35 2.38 -22.01
C ALA A 70 -10.60 2.49 -20.50
N ALA A 71 -11.04 3.67 -20.03
CA ALA A 71 -11.25 3.91 -18.60
C ALA A 71 -12.31 2.98 -17.97
N ALA A 72 -13.38 2.68 -18.71
CA ALA A 72 -14.40 1.75 -18.26
C ALA A 72 -13.87 0.31 -18.33
N GLY A 73 -13.81 -0.36 -17.17
CA GLY A 73 -13.42 -1.77 -17.10
C GLY A 73 -11.93 -2.05 -17.34
N TRP A 74 -11.06 -1.04 -17.25
CA TRP A 74 -9.62 -1.18 -17.47
C TRP A 74 -9.01 -2.37 -16.70
N GLY A 75 -9.37 -2.53 -15.41
CA GLY A 75 -8.88 -3.62 -14.58
C GLY A 75 -9.33 -5.00 -15.10
N THR A 76 -10.61 -5.15 -15.46
CA THR A 76 -11.13 -6.38 -16.07
C THR A 76 -10.48 -6.69 -17.41
N THR A 77 -10.15 -5.67 -18.20
CA THR A 77 -9.45 -5.83 -19.47
C THR A 77 -8.05 -6.39 -19.25
N LEU A 78 -7.31 -5.88 -18.27
CA LEU A 78 -5.96 -6.37 -17.95
C LEU A 78 -5.98 -7.81 -17.43
N VAL A 79 -6.98 -8.19 -16.62
CA VAL A 79 -7.10 -9.56 -16.12
C VAL A 79 -7.55 -10.53 -17.20
N THR A 80 -8.60 -10.18 -17.95
CA THR A 80 -9.16 -11.06 -19.00
C THR A 80 -8.18 -11.21 -20.16
N GLY A 81 -7.41 -10.16 -20.46
CA GLY A 81 -6.33 -10.19 -21.43
C GLY A 81 -5.09 -10.97 -20.96
N GLY A 82 -5.04 -11.41 -19.70
CA GLY A 82 -3.92 -12.20 -19.15
C GLY A 82 -2.68 -11.39 -18.78
N TYR A 83 -2.75 -10.05 -18.78
CA TYR A 83 -1.64 -9.17 -18.42
C TYR A 83 -1.45 -9.07 -16.89
N ILE A 84 -2.52 -9.27 -16.13
CA ILE A 84 -2.49 -9.38 -14.66
C ILE A 84 -3.13 -10.70 -14.26
N THR A 85 -2.35 -11.58 -13.63
CA THR A 85 -2.84 -12.88 -13.17
C THR A 85 -3.36 -12.86 -11.73
N ASP A 86 -2.87 -11.93 -10.91
CA ASP A 86 -3.29 -11.77 -9.51
C ASP A 86 -4.24 -10.58 -9.36
N PRO A 87 -5.56 -10.81 -9.15
CA PRO A 87 -6.51 -9.71 -8.97
C PRO A 87 -6.32 -8.95 -7.65
N ALA A 88 -5.53 -9.46 -6.70
CA ALA A 88 -5.20 -8.73 -5.46
C ALA A 88 -4.34 -7.48 -5.73
N VAL A 89 -3.76 -7.34 -6.93
CA VAL A 89 -3.05 -6.12 -7.34
C VAL A 89 -3.99 -4.90 -7.37
N PHE A 90 -5.30 -5.09 -7.57
CA PHE A 90 -6.27 -3.98 -7.60
C PHE A 90 -6.77 -3.55 -6.22
N ASP A 91 -6.34 -4.23 -5.15
CA ASP A 91 -6.69 -3.93 -3.76
C ASP A 91 -5.63 -3.02 -3.14
N CYS A 92 -6.05 -1.89 -2.54
CA CYS A 92 -5.13 -1.07 -1.76
C CYS A 92 -5.35 -1.36 -0.27
N PRO A 93 -4.34 -1.86 0.50
CA PRO A 93 -4.55 -2.28 1.89
C PRO A 93 -4.98 -1.19 2.89
N SER A 94 -5.05 0.07 2.46
CA SER A 94 -5.57 1.19 3.25
C SER A 94 -7.05 1.48 2.95
N SER A 95 -7.65 0.87 1.92
CA SER A 95 -9.06 1.02 1.58
C SER A 95 -9.97 0.32 2.60
N ALA A 96 -11.23 0.76 2.66
CA ALA A 96 -12.25 0.17 3.52
C ALA A 96 -12.92 -1.08 2.91
N ALA A 97 -12.81 -1.25 1.59
CA ALA A 97 -13.43 -2.32 0.83
C ALA A 97 -12.39 -2.98 -0.07
N VAL A 98 -12.49 -4.28 -0.30
CA VAL A 98 -11.51 -5.00 -1.12
C VAL A 98 -11.64 -4.59 -2.58
N GLY A 99 -10.58 -4.01 -3.14
CA GLY A 99 -10.50 -3.67 -4.55
C GLY A 99 -10.51 -4.92 -5.44
N THR A 100 -11.21 -4.86 -6.56
CA THR A 100 -11.30 -5.96 -7.54
C THR A 100 -11.01 -5.45 -8.94
N ALA A 101 -10.76 -6.34 -9.90
CA ALA A 101 -10.56 -5.91 -11.29
C ALA A 101 -11.77 -5.12 -11.88
N ALA A 102 -13.00 -5.41 -11.42
CA ALA A 102 -14.22 -4.72 -11.84
C ALA A 102 -14.48 -3.40 -11.10
N ALA A 103 -13.97 -3.29 -9.87
CA ALA A 103 -14.01 -2.08 -9.06
C ALA A 103 -12.66 -1.89 -8.35
N PRO A 104 -11.62 -1.43 -9.06
CA PRO A 104 -10.29 -1.27 -8.48
C PRO A 104 -10.26 -0.18 -7.41
N ASP A 105 -9.32 -0.31 -6.47
CA ASP A 105 -8.95 0.74 -5.50
C ASP A 105 -7.99 1.79 -6.09
N TYR A 106 -7.87 1.82 -7.42
CA TYR A 106 -7.06 2.75 -8.18
C TYR A 106 -7.92 3.46 -9.22
N ASP A 107 -7.85 4.78 -9.24
CA ASP A 107 -8.44 5.59 -10.30
C ASP A 107 -7.54 5.54 -11.54
N TYR A 108 -8.14 5.57 -12.72
CA TYR A 108 -7.43 5.35 -13.99
C TYR A 108 -7.93 6.29 -15.08
N VAL A 109 -7.00 6.83 -15.87
CA VAL A 109 -7.26 7.74 -16.98
C VAL A 109 -7.15 6.96 -18.29
N GLY A 110 -8.28 6.85 -19.01
CA GLY A 110 -8.32 6.23 -20.34
C GLY A 110 -8.03 7.22 -21.47
N GLY A 111 -7.85 6.68 -22.69
CA GLY A 111 -7.62 7.50 -23.89
C GLY A 111 -6.18 8.00 -24.05
N LEU A 112 -5.26 7.48 -23.24
CA LEU A 112 -3.83 7.73 -23.32
C LEU A 112 -3.15 6.69 -24.23
N THR A 113 -1.97 7.04 -24.71
CA THR A 113 -1.10 6.20 -25.53
C THR A 113 0.33 6.27 -25.01
N GLU A 114 1.21 5.35 -25.44
CA GLU A 114 2.66 5.40 -25.12
C GLU A 114 3.32 6.71 -25.60
N SER A 115 2.76 7.34 -26.63
CA SER A 115 3.24 8.62 -27.16
C SER A 115 2.81 9.84 -26.34
N SER A 116 1.95 9.66 -25.34
CA SER A 116 1.51 10.74 -24.46
C SER A 116 2.65 11.19 -23.53
N ALA A 117 2.56 12.39 -22.95
CA ALA A 117 3.66 12.93 -22.14
C ALA A 117 4.01 11.99 -20.97
N SER A 118 5.30 11.68 -20.80
CA SER A 118 5.81 10.71 -19.83
C SER A 118 5.33 10.93 -18.39
N ASN A 119 5.24 12.19 -17.97
CA ASN A 119 4.81 12.59 -16.63
C ASN A 119 3.29 12.73 -16.47
N THR A 120 2.51 12.30 -17.46
CA THR A 120 1.04 12.21 -17.37
C THR A 120 0.69 11.07 -16.41
N CYS A 121 -0.20 11.35 -15.46
CA CYS A 121 -0.72 10.33 -14.57
C CYS A 121 -1.72 9.44 -15.32
N ILE A 122 -1.47 8.12 -15.34
CA ILE A 122 -2.36 7.13 -15.96
C ILE A 122 -3.19 6.37 -14.93
N ALA A 123 -2.65 6.14 -13.73
CA ALA A 123 -3.37 5.52 -12.63
C ALA A 123 -2.94 6.12 -11.30
N ALA A 124 -3.81 6.15 -10.29
CA ALA A 124 -3.47 6.62 -8.96
C ALA A 124 -4.27 5.89 -7.89
N ASP A 125 -3.83 5.99 -6.63
CA ASP A 125 -4.66 5.54 -5.50
C ASP A 125 -6.03 6.23 -5.56
N LYS A 126 -7.10 5.50 -5.30
CA LYS A 126 -8.44 6.08 -5.30
C LYS A 126 -8.65 7.06 -4.15
N ASN A 127 -9.41 8.12 -4.40
CA ASN A 127 -9.75 9.08 -3.37
C ASN A 127 -10.46 8.43 -2.17
N GLY A 128 -9.98 8.74 -0.96
CA GLY A 128 -10.47 8.16 0.29
C GLY A 128 -9.70 6.94 0.80
N ASN A 129 -8.84 6.30 -0.01
CA ASN A 129 -8.02 5.16 0.44
C ASN A 129 -6.85 5.58 1.34
N HIS A 130 -6.38 6.81 1.17
CA HIS A 130 -5.35 7.41 2.01
C HIS A 130 -5.80 8.82 2.45
N ALA A 131 -5.47 9.20 3.69
CA ALA A 131 -6.04 10.40 4.31
C ALA A 131 -5.49 11.73 3.76
N THR A 132 -4.23 11.78 3.32
CA THR A 132 -3.53 13.04 2.95
C THR A 132 -2.49 12.87 1.84
N TYR A 133 -2.48 11.72 1.19
CA TYR A 133 -1.42 11.36 0.25
C TYR A 133 -1.94 10.38 -0.80
N TRP A 134 -1.44 10.50 -2.02
CA TRP A 134 -1.71 9.58 -3.11
C TRP A 134 -0.41 9.14 -3.76
N ASN A 135 -0.33 7.87 -4.14
CA ASN A 135 0.60 7.39 -5.14
C ASN A 135 -0.03 7.59 -6.51
N ARG A 136 0.76 8.10 -7.44
CA ARG A 136 0.38 8.19 -8.85
C ARG A 136 1.39 7.45 -9.71
N LEU A 137 0.89 6.70 -10.68
CA LEU A 137 1.64 6.05 -11.73
C LEU A 137 1.62 6.95 -12.97
N ASN A 138 2.81 7.28 -13.44
CA ASN A 138 3.00 8.01 -14.67
C ASN A 138 3.18 7.05 -15.86
N ILE A 139 3.02 7.56 -17.09
CA ILE A 139 3.18 6.78 -18.32
C ILE A 139 4.61 6.21 -18.46
N ASP A 140 5.64 6.88 -17.96
CA ASP A 140 7.00 6.35 -17.94
C ASP A 140 7.25 5.24 -16.89
N SER A 141 6.19 4.62 -16.37
CA SER A 141 6.24 3.65 -15.26
C SER A 141 6.80 4.19 -13.93
N SER A 142 7.07 5.50 -13.81
CA SER A 142 7.48 6.08 -12.54
C SER A 142 6.28 6.20 -11.59
N VAL A 143 6.47 5.77 -10.34
CA VAL A 143 5.48 5.99 -9.27
C VAL A 143 5.96 7.13 -8.40
N SER A 144 5.15 8.18 -8.30
CA SER A 144 5.44 9.38 -7.53
C SER A 144 4.36 9.65 -6.50
N GLY A 145 4.73 10.39 -5.45
CA GLY A 145 3.83 10.74 -4.37
C GLY A 145 3.30 12.16 -4.51
N THR A 146 2.02 12.36 -4.25
CA THR A 146 1.37 13.68 -4.26
C THR A 146 0.48 13.87 -3.03
N THR A 147 0.27 15.12 -2.63
CA THR A 147 -0.65 15.52 -1.55
C THR A 147 -1.95 16.12 -2.08
N THR A 148 -2.08 16.22 -3.40
CA THR A 148 -3.30 16.64 -4.09
C THR A 148 -3.75 15.52 -4.99
N ASP A 149 -5.07 15.39 -5.14
CA ASP A 149 -5.67 14.40 -6.02
C ASP A 149 -5.09 14.51 -7.44
N PRO A 150 -4.41 13.46 -7.95
CA PRO A 150 -3.82 13.48 -9.28
C PRO A 150 -4.83 13.25 -10.41
N ILE A 151 -6.01 12.69 -10.11
CA ILE A 151 -7.06 12.35 -11.08
C ILE A 151 -8.42 12.80 -10.51
N PRO A 152 -8.81 14.07 -10.69
CA PRO A 152 -10.06 14.61 -10.17
C PRO A 152 -11.32 14.10 -10.90
#